data_AF-A0A1E2WUR5-F1
#
_entry.id   AF-A0A1E2WUR5-F1
#
_cell.length_a   1.000
_cell.length_b   1.000
_cell.length_c   1.000
_cell.angle_alpha   90.00
_cell.angle_beta   90.00
_cell.angle_gamma   90.00
#
_symmetry.space_group_name_H-M   'P 1'
#
loop_
_entity.id
_entity.type
_entity.pdbx_description
1 polymer ?
#
loop_
_entity_poly.entity_id
_entity_poly.type
_entity_poly.pdbx_seq_one_letter_code
_entity_poly.pdbx_strand_id
1 'polypeptide(L)'
;MVTRAYDNSHFDESTNGVVVMVESYSQKEQIQQVVYRILDANLDRAREGLRIIEEWCRFGLNNAQLALECKRLRQEVAKWHTSELRAARDTPGDPGTELTHPQEEERASIKSVLQANFCRIEEALRVLEEYSKLYQPNMAKACKQMRYQVYTLESSLMGHQRHQLLWRSRLYLVTSPSETLLNTVEAALKGGLTLLQYRDKTADDSLRLEQARKLRQLCHIYGALFIVNDRVDVALAVDADGVHLGQQDMPITIARQLLGSQRLIGLSTTNKEEMQAAIAEGVDYIGVGPVYETPTKVGKAATGLEYVSYAAKNCSIPWFAIGGIDANNINDVIDAGAERVAVVRSLMQAEQPTLVTQYLLSQLNRIKPEL
;
A
#
# COMPACT_ATOMS: atom_id res chain seq x y z
N MET A 1 -42.62 -47.73 -0.86
CA MET A 1 -43.89 -48.20 -1.47
C MET A 1 -44.48 -47.02 -2.23
N VAL A 2 -44.22 -46.91 -3.53
CA VAL A 2 -45.07 -47.40 -4.65
C VAL A 2 -46.07 -46.32 -5.12
N THR A 3 -45.73 -45.74 -6.29
CA THR A 3 -46.57 -45.27 -7.41
C THR A 3 -47.58 -44.13 -7.22
N ARG A 4 -47.51 -43.12 -8.09
CA ARG A 4 -48.21 -43.15 -9.41
C ARG A 4 -47.74 -42.04 -10.34
N ALA A 5 -47.34 -42.45 -11.53
CA ALA A 5 -47.27 -41.62 -12.73
C ALA A 5 -48.68 -41.22 -13.16
N TYR A 6 -48.83 -40.00 -13.68
CA TYR A 6 -49.90 -39.66 -14.60
C TYR A 6 -49.27 -39.15 -15.89
N ASP A 7 -49.50 -39.95 -16.91
CA ASP A 7 -49.21 -39.73 -18.32
C ASP A 7 -50.52 -39.34 -19.02
N ASN A 8 -50.36 -38.87 -20.25
CA ASN A 8 -51.33 -38.62 -21.32
C ASN A 8 -51.94 -37.21 -21.40
N SER A 9 -51.41 -36.35 -22.29
CA SER A 9 -51.43 -36.40 -23.76
C SER A 9 -52.77 -35.91 -24.32
N HIS A 10 -52.73 -34.72 -24.92
CA HIS A 10 -53.74 -34.23 -25.85
C HIS A 10 -53.19 -34.42 -27.26
N PHE A 11 -53.85 -35.31 -28.00
CA PHE A 11 -53.71 -35.49 -29.43
C PHE A 11 -54.34 -34.29 -30.15
N ASP A 12 -53.58 -33.65 -31.03
CA ASP A 12 -54.13 -32.88 -32.15
C ASP A 12 -53.78 -33.62 -33.44
N GLU A 13 -54.78 -34.28 -34.01
CA GLU A 13 -54.71 -34.95 -35.32
C GLU A 13 -54.99 -33.94 -36.43
N SER A 14 -54.11 -32.98 -36.70
CA SER A 14 -54.27 -32.15 -37.91
C SER A 14 -53.04 -31.34 -38.34
N THR A 15 -51.84 -31.91 -38.40
CA THR A 15 -50.79 -31.41 -39.33
C THR A 15 -49.67 -32.44 -39.46
N ASN A 16 -49.18 -32.63 -40.69
CA ASN A 16 -48.05 -33.49 -41.03
C ASN A 16 -46.88 -33.28 -40.05
N GLY A 17 -46.50 -34.36 -39.37
CA GLY A 17 -45.49 -34.40 -38.31
C GLY A 17 -44.14 -33.81 -38.67
N VAL A 18 -43.99 -32.52 -38.37
CA VAL A 18 -42.71 -31.92 -38.00
C VAL A 18 -42.97 -31.14 -36.71
N VAL A 19 -42.73 -31.78 -35.57
CA VAL A 19 -42.48 -31.04 -34.33
C VAL A 19 -41.12 -30.37 -34.55
N VAL A 20 -41.14 -29.17 -35.11
CA VAL A 20 -39.94 -28.36 -35.26
C VAL A 20 -39.47 -28.03 -33.84
N MET A 21 -38.25 -28.43 -33.52
CA MET A 21 -37.50 -28.07 -32.31
C MET A 21 -37.22 -26.54 -32.29
N VAL A 22 -38.23 -25.68 -32.30
CA VAL A 22 -38.05 -24.21 -32.39
C VAL A 22 -37.75 -23.59 -31.02
N GLU A 23 -38.31 -24.13 -29.93
CA GLU A 23 -38.20 -23.51 -28.60
C GLU A 23 -36.80 -23.65 -27.95
N SER A 24 -36.03 -24.69 -28.28
CA SER A 24 -34.71 -24.94 -27.66
C SER A 24 -33.54 -24.18 -28.30
N TYR A 25 -33.66 -23.77 -29.56
CA TYR A 25 -32.62 -23.02 -30.29
C TYR A 25 -32.71 -21.52 -30.02
N SER A 26 -33.93 -20.95 -30.06
CA SER A 26 -34.18 -19.52 -29.82
C SER A 26 -33.73 -19.08 -28.41
N GLN A 27 -34.00 -19.89 -27.39
CA GLN A 27 -33.57 -19.58 -26.02
C GLN A 27 -32.04 -19.62 -25.85
N LYS A 28 -31.35 -20.54 -26.54
CA LYS A 28 -29.88 -20.62 -26.51
C LYS A 28 -29.22 -19.42 -27.18
N GLU A 29 -29.74 -19.00 -28.33
CA GLU A 29 -29.26 -17.81 -29.04
C GLU A 29 -29.50 -16.53 -28.21
N GLN A 30 -30.66 -16.44 -27.55
CA GLN A 30 -30.95 -15.31 -26.66
C GLN A 30 -30.01 -15.27 -25.45
N ILE A 31 -29.75 -16.41 -24.80
CA ILE A 31 -28.78 -16.51 -23.70
C ILE A 31 -27.37 -16.13 -24.19
N GLN A 32 -26.98 -16.59 -25.38
CA GLN A 32 -25.68 -16.26 -25.96
C GLN A 32 -25.52 -14.75 -26.20
N GLN A 33 -26.54 -14.09 -26.73
CA GLN A 33 -26.53 -12.62 -26.90
C GLN A 33 -26.39 -11.88 -25.56
N VAL A 34 -27.07 -12.35 -24.51
CA VAL A 34 -26.93 -11.79 -23.16
C VAL A 34 -25.50 -11.98 -22.63
N VAL A 35 -24.91 -13.16 -22.81
CA VAL A 35 -23.51 -13.41 -22.42
C VAL A 35 -22.57 -12.46 -23.17
N TYR A 36 -22.80 -12.19 -24.45
CA TYR A 36 -21.95 -11.30 -25.22
C TYR A 36 -22.01 -9.85 -24.74
N ARG A 37 -23.21 -9.35 -24.41
CA ARG A 37 -23.41 -8.03 -23.78
C ARG A 37 -22.68 -7.91 -22.45
N ILE A 38 -22.78 -8.95 -21.61
CA ILE A 38 -22.09 -8.99 -20.31
C ILE A 38 -20.57 -8.94 -20.51
N LEU A 39 -20.03 -9.71 -21.45
CA LEU A 39 -18.60 -9.73 -21.74
C LEU A 39 -18.13 -8.39 -22.32
N ASP A 40 -18.86 -7.80 -23.28
CA ASP A 40 -18.54 -6.47 -23.87
C ASP A 40 -18.43 -5.38 -22.80
N ALA A 41 -19.47 -5.24 -21.96
CA ALA A 41 -19.51 -4.21 -20.93
C ALA A 41 -18.36 -4.33 -19.92
N ASN A 42 -18.02 -5.56 -19.49
CA ASN A 42 -16.97 -5.76 -18.48
C ASN A 42 -15.56 -5.70 -19.08
N LEU A 43 -15.38 -6.02 -20.37
CA LEU A 43 -14.11 -5.78 -21.07
C LEU A 43 -13.79 -4.29 -21.15
N ASP A 44 -14.78 -3.44 -21.44
CA ASP A 44 -14.58 -1.99 -21.46
C ASP A 44 -14.34 -1.42 -20.06
N ARG A 45 -15.16 -1.80 -19.05
CA ARG A 45 -14.94 -1.36 -17.66
C ARG A 45 -13.54 -1.69 -17.14
N ALA A 46 -13.06 -2.91 -17.36
CA ALA A 46 -11.71 -3.30 -16.94
C ALA A 46 -10.64 -2.46 -17.65
N ARG A 47 -10.79 -2.18 -18.95
CA ARG A 47 -9.83 -1.35 -19.71
C ARG A 47 -9.83 0.11 -19.29
N GLU A 48 -11.00 0.69 -19.03
CA GLU A 48 -11.16 2.06 -18.57
C GLU A 48 -10.59 2.25 -17.16
N GLY A 49 -10.89 1.34 -16.24
CA GLY A 49 -10.30 1.34 -14.90
C GLY A 49 -8.77 1.27 -14.97
N LEU A 50 -8.22 0.31 -15.73
CA LEU A 50 -6.78 0.18 -15.93
C LEU A 50 -6.15 1.43 -16.55
N ARG A 51 -6.88 2.14 -17.43
CA ARG A 51 -6.41 3.40 -18.02
C ARG A 51 -6.29 4.50 -16.98
N ILE A 52 -7.24 4.61 -16.06
CA ILE A 52 -7.18 5.59 -14.97
C ILE A 52 -5.94 5.35 -14.09
N ILE A 53 -5.69 4.08 -13.73
CA ILE A 53 -4.49 3.71 -12.95
C ILE A 53 -3.20 4.00 -13.75
N GLU A 54 -3.16 3.67 -15.05
CA GLU A 54 -2.03 3.94 -15.95
C GLU A 54 -1.62 5.42 -15.94
N GLU A 55 -2.59 6.34 -16.04
CA GLU A 55 -2.29 7.78 -16.09
C GLU A 55 -1.75 8.31 -14.76
N TRP A 56 -2.22 7.78 -13.62
CA TRP A 56 -1.62 8.13 -12.31
C TRP A 56 -0.18 7.62 -12.20
N CYS A 57 0.11 6.41 -12.65
CA CYS A 57 1.47 5.89 -12.70
C CYS A 57 2.39 6.79 -13.56
N ARG A 58 1.89 7.27 -14.70
CA ARG A 58 2.63 8.12 -15.63
C ARG A 58 2.87 9.53 -15.09
N PHE A 59 1.82 10.22 -14.66
CA PHE A 59 1.88 11.65 -14.37
C PHE A 59 1.92 11.95 -12.87
N GLY A 60 1.24 11.15 -12.06
CA GLY A 60 1.24 11.31 -10.59
C GLY A 60 2.54 10.80 -9.97
N LEU A 61 3.00 9.62 -10.39
CA LEU A 61 4.18 8.97 -9.82
C LEU A 61 5.45 9.11 -10.67
N ASN A 62 5.34 9.50 -11.94
CA ASN A 62 6.44 9.46 -12.90
C ASN A 62 7.14 8.09 -12.95
N ASN A 63 6.39 7.00 -12.78
CA ASN A 63 6.90 5.63 -12.73
C ASN A 63 6.60 4.89 -14.04
N ALA A 64 7.59 4.85 -14.93
CA ALA A 64 7.48 4.22 -16.25
C ALA A 64 7.21 2.70 -16.17
N GLN A 65 7.73 2.02 -15.15
CA GLN A 65 7.57 0.58 -15.00
C GLN A 65 6.13 0.20 -14.65
N LEU A 66 5.53 0.87 -13.66
CA LEU A 66 4.12 0.64 -13.29
C LEU A 66 3.17 1.04 -14.41
N ALA A 67 3.48 2.14 -15.12
CA ALA A 67 2.71 2.54 -16.29
C ALA A 67 2.74 1.46 -17.39
N LEU A 68 3.91 0.86 -17.64
CA LEU A 68 4.05 -0.23 -18.61
C LEU A 68 3.25 -1.47 -18.19
N GLU A 69 3.25 -1.80 -16.90
CA GLU A 69 2.44 -2.91 -16.37
C GLU A 69 0.94 -2.70 -16.58
N CYS A 70 0.43 -1.51 -16.23
CA CYS A 70 -0.97 -1.14 -16.49
C CYS A 70 -1.30 -1.23 -17.99
N LYS A 71 -0.41 -0.72 -18.85
CA LYS A 71 -0.57 -0.79 -20.31
C LYS A 71 -0.61 -2.23 -20.82
N ARG A 72 0.25 -3.12 -20.30
CA ARG A 72 0.27 -4.54 -20.67
C ARG A 72 -1.03 -5.24 -20.29
N LEU A 73 -1.52 -5.04 -19.07
CA LEU A 73 -2.82 -5.57 -18.64
C LEU A 73 -3.95 -5.07 -19.55
N ARG A 74 -3.98 -3.76 -19.84
CA ARG A 74 -5.00 -3.16 -20.71
C ARG A 74 -4.95 -3.71 -22.15
N GLN A 75 -3.76 -3.98 -22.66
CA GLN A 75 -3.57 -4.62 -23.97
C GLN A 75 -4.02 -6.09 -23.94
N GLU A 76 -3.78 -6.81 -22.85
CA GLU A 76 -4.22 -8.18 -22.69
C GLU A 76 -5.75 -8.28 -22.66
N VAL A 77 -6.42 -7.43 -21.87
CA VAL A 77 -7.89 -7.34 -21.86
C VAL A 77 -8.43 -7.02 -23.27
N ALA A 78 -7.78 -6.10 -24.00
CA ALA A 78 -8.21 -5.72 -25.34
C ALA A 78 -8.19 -6.86 -26.37
N LYS A 79 -7.29 -7.85 -26.22
CA LYS A 79 -7.21 -9.01 -27.13
C LYS A 79 -8.47 -9.87 -27.10
N TRP A 80 -9.14 -9.92 -25.95
CA TRP A 80 -10.38 -10.70 -25.76
C TRP A 80 -11.62 -9.99 -26.30
N HIS A 81 -11.50 -8.71 -26.70
CA HIS A 81 -12.63 -7.90 -27.13
C HIS A 81 -12.86 -7.98 -28.64
N THR A 82 -13.37 -9.13 -29.06
CA THR A 82 -13.63 -9.49 -30.45
C THR A 82 -14.70 -8.60 -31.09
N SER A 83 -14.73 -8.57 -32.42
CA SER A 83 -15.78 -7.87 -33.18
C SER A 83 -17.18 -8.40 -32.89
N GLU A 84 -17.31 -9.71 -32.62
CA GLU A 84 -18.57 -10.36 -32.26
C GLU A 84 -19.12 -9.82 -30.94
N LEU A 85 -18.30 -9.74 -29.89
CA LEU A 85 -18.71 -9.17 -28.60
C LEU A 85 -19.08 -7.69 -28.74
N ARG A 86 -18.31 -6.91 -29.52
CA ARG A 86 -18.63 -5.51 -29.79
C ARG A 86 -19.95 -5.31 -30.52
N ALA A 87 -20.29 -6.23 -31.43
CA ALA A 87 -21.53 -6.16 -32.19
C ALA A 87 -22.77 -6.44 -31.33
N ALA A 88 -22.62 -7.11 -30.19
CA ALA A 88 -23.71 -7.37 -29.25
C ALA A 88 -24.07 -6.14 -28.37
N ARG A 89 -23.29 -5.06 -28.44
CA ARG A 89 -23.49 -3.85 -27.64
C ARG A 89 -24.86 -3.22 -27.90
N ASP A 90 -25.59 -2.95 -26.82
CA ASP A 90 -26.89 -2.27 -26.85
C ASP A 90 -26.99 -1.25 -25.71
N THR A 91 -26.16 -0.21 -25.77
CA THR A 91 -26.11 0.83 -24.74
C THR A 91 -27.47 1.52 -24.48
N PRO A 92 -28.30 1.83 -25.51
CA PRO A 92 -29.63 2.41 -25.27
C PRO A 92 -30.62 1.43 -24.62
N GLY A 93 -30.49 0.13 -24.87
CA GLY A 93 -31.35 -0.93 -24.31
C GLY A 93 -30.76 -1.65 -23.09
N ASP A 94 -29.60 -1.22 -22.58
CA ASP A 94 -28.98 -1.79 -21.39
C ASP A 94 -29.73 -1.32 -20.13
N PRO A 95 -30.22 -2.24 -19.28
CA PRO A 95 -30.87 -1.86 -18.04
C PRO A 95 -29.85 -1.27 -17.05
N GLY A 96 -30.27 -0.23 -16.32
CA GLY A 96 -29.49 0.33 -15.22
C GLY A 96 -28.42 1.34 -15.61
N THR A 97 -28.46 1.89 -16.82
CA THR A 97 -27.57 2.99 -17.29
C THR A 97 -27.75 4.30 -16.51
N GLU A 98 -28.90 4.49 -15.86
CA GLU A 98 -29.21 5.65 -15.00
C GLU A 98 -28.95 5.38 -13.51
N LEU A 99 -28.49 4.19 -13.13
CA LEU A 99 -28.21 3.87 -11.73
C LEU A 99 -26.92 4.56 -11.28
N THR A 100 -27.07 5.64 -10.52
CA THR A 100 -25.95 6.36 -9.88
C THR A 100 -26.00 6.18 -8.37
N HIS A 101 -24.84 6.04 -7.73
CA HIS A 101 -24.75 6.09 -6.27
C HIS A 101 -24.28 7.48 -5.82
N PRO A 102 -24.86 8.12 -4.77
CA PRO A 102 -24.47 9.48 -4.35
C PRO A 102 -22.97 9.64 -4.04
N GLN A 103 -22.32 8.56 -3.61
CA GLN A 103 -20.88 8.55 -3.36
C GLN A 103 -20.03 8.43 -4.64
N GLU A 104 -20.61 8.38 -5.85
CA GLU A 104 -19.86 8.42 -7.12
C GLU A 104 -19.46 9.83 -7.54
N GLU A 105 -20.21 10.86 -7.11
CA GLU A 105 -19.99 12.26 -7.48
C GLU A 105 -18.83 12.91 -6.72
N GLU A 106 -18.58 12.47 -5.48
CA GLU A 106 -17.52 13.02 -4.64
C GLU A 106 -16.36 12.03 -4.41
N ARG A 107 -15.14 12.49 -4.73
CA ARG A 107 -13.90 11.78 -4.43
C ARG A 107 -12.98 12.70 -3.62
N ALA A 108 -12.71 12.34 -2.37
CA ALA A 108 -11.96 13.18 -1.43
C ALA A 108 -10.44 13.19 -1.67
N SER A 109 -9.89 12.22 -2.41
CA SER A 109 -8.44 12.11 -2.65
C SER A 109 -8.09 11.23 -3.85
N ILE A 110 -6.85 11.36 -4.35
CA ILE A 110 -6.32 10.44 -5.37
C ILE A 110 -6.39 8.98 -4.90
N LYS A 111 -6.08 8.71 -3.63
CA LYS A 111 -6.20 7.35 -3.07
C LYS A 111 -7.61 6.79 -3.24
N SER A 112 -8.64 7.59 -2.96
CA SER A 112 -10.04 7.18 -3.15
C SER A 112 -10.40 6.92 -4.62
N VAL A 113 -9.83 7.72 -5.55
CA VAL A 113 -10.00 7.50 -7.00
C VAL A 113 -9.37 6.18 -7.43
N LEU A 114 -8.13 5.92 -7.00
CA LEU A 114 -7.42 4.69 -7.35
C LEU A 114 -8.11 3.46 -6.78
N GLN A 115 -8.47 3.47 -5.48
CA GLN A 115 -9.13 2.35 -4.82
C GLN A 115 -10.48 2.01 -5.49
N ALA A 116 -11.32 3.02 -5.78
CA ALA A 116 -12.58 2.78 -6.47
C ALA A 116 -12.40 2.15 -7.85
N ASN A 117 -11.35 2.55 -8.59
CA ASN A 117 -11.07 1.97 -9.90
C ASN A 117 -10.45 0.57 -9.79
N PHE A 118 -9.62 0.27 -8.80
CA PHE A 118 -9.16 -1.10 -8.53
C PHE A 118 -10.34 -2.04 -8.27
N CYS A 119 -11.26 -1.67 -7.37
CA CYS A 119 -12.46 -2.47 -7.12
C CYS A 119 -13.26 -2.73 -8.41
N ARG A 120 -13.50 -1.69 -9.23
CA ARG A 120 -14.22 -1.83 -10.51
C ARG A 120 -13.51 -2.76 -11.50
N ILE A 121 -12.18 -2.69 -11.59
CA ILE A 121 -11.39 -3.60 -12.45
C ILE A 121 -11.53 -5.03 -11.95
N GLU A 122 -11.42 -5.25 -10.64
CA GLU A 122 -11.48 -6.58 -10.02
C GLU A 122 -12.86 -7.22 -10.18
N GLU A 123 -13.93 -6.44 -9.96
CA GLU A 123 -15.31 -6.84 -10.20
C GLU A 123 -15.52 -7.22 -11.67
N ALA A 124 -15.09 -6.35 -12.60
CA ALA A 124 -15.21 -6.59 -14.03
C ALA A 124 -14.46 -7.86 -14.45
N LEU A 125 -13.21 -8.04 -14.01
CA LEU A 125 -12.44 -9.25 -14.30
C LEU A 125 -13.04 -10.50 -13.66
N ARG A 126 -13.74 -10.38 -12.52
CA ARG A 126 -14.45 -11.50 -11.90
C ARG A 126 -15.67 -11.90 -12.72
N VAL A 127 -16.43 -10.93 -13.23
CA VAL A 127 -17.53 -11.20 -14.17
C VAL A 127 -16.99 -11.87 -15.44
N LEU A 128 -15.90 -11.34 -16.02
CA LEU A 128 -15.26 -11.92 -17.20
C LEU A 128 -14.76 -13.34 -16.96
N GLU A 129 -14.13 -13.61 -15.81
CA GLU A 129 -13.67 -14.95 -15.43
C GLU A 129 -14.82 -15.97 -15.45
N GLU A 130 -15.98 -15.62 -14.90
CA GLU A 130 -17.09 -16.55 -14.77
C GLU A 130 -17.88 -16.70 -16.07
N TYR A 131 -18.29 -15.60 -16.71
CA TYR A 131 -19.11 -15.66 -17.93
C TYR A 131 -18.34 -16.17 -19.15
N SER A 132 -17.02 -15.92 -19.23
CA SER A 132 -16.24 -16.43 -20.36
C SER A 132 -16.09 -17.95 -20.35
N LYS A 133 -16.40 -18.66 -19.26
CA LYS A 133 -16.49 -20.13 -19.26
C LYS A 133 -17.56 -20.65 -20.23
N LEU A 134 -18.60 -19.84 -20.48
CA LEU A 134 -19.67 -20.13 -21.44
C LEU A 134 -19.32 -19.74 -22.88
N TYR A 135 -18.27 -18.95 -23.08
CA TYR A 135 -17.84 -18.44 -24.39
C TYR A 135 -16.50 -19.02 -24.84
N GLN A 136 -15.43 -18.78 -24.08
CA GLN A 136 -14.07 -19.21 -24.38
C GLN A 136 -13.28 -19.50 -23.07
N PRO A 137 -13.08 -20.79 -22.70
CA PRO A 137 -12.44 -21.16 -21.43
C PRO A 137 -11.01 -20.58 -21.21
N ASN A 138 -10.27 -20.33 -22.29
CA ASN A 138 -8.95 -19.70 -22.20
C ASN A 138 -9.02 -18.25 -21.70
N MET A 139 -10.08 -17.52 -22.05
CA MET A 139 -10.35 -16.18 -21.54
C MET A 139 -10.59 -16.21 -20.03
N ALA A 140 -11.31 -17.22 -19.53
CA ALA A 140 -11.56 -17.37 -18.10
C ALA A 140 -10.26 -17.53 -17.31
N LYS A 141 -9.35 -18.37 -17.81
CA LYS A 141 -8.02 -18.56 -17.22
C LYS A 141 -7.18 -17.27 -17.24
N ALA A 142 -7.21 -16.54 -18.35
CA ALA A 142 -6.52 -15.26 -18.48
C ALA A 142 -7.08 -14.20 -17.50
N CYS A 143 -8.40 -14.07 -17.40
CA CYS A 143 -9.06 -13.13 -16.47
C CYS A 143 -8.74 -13.45 -15.01
N LYS A 144 -8.71 -14.74 -14.65
CA LYS A 144 -8.25 -15.19 -13.33
C LYS A 144 -6.81 -14.74 -13.03
N GLN A 145 -5.89 -14.93 -13.98
CA GLN A 145 -4.50 -14.49 -13.81
C GLN A 145 -4.38 -12.97 -13.70
N MET A 146 -5.09 -12.24 -14.57
CA MET A 146 -5.12 -10.78 -14.54
C MET A 146 -5.65 -10.25 -13.21
N ARG A 147 -6.64 -10.88 -12.57
CA ARG A 147 -7.09 -10.48 -11.22
C ARG A 147 -5.97 -10.50 -10.19
N TYR A 148 -5.18 -11.58 -10.14
CA TYR A 148 -4.05 -11.64 -9.21
C TYR A 148 -2.98 -10.59 -9.51
N GLN A 149 -2.75 -10.28 -10.79
CA GLN A 149 -1.86 -9.20 -11.20
C GLN A 149 -2.41 -7.84 -10.74
N VAL A 150 -3.71 -7.60 -10.86
CA VAL A 150 -4.36 -6.37 -10.39
C VAL A 150 -4.27 -6.23 -8.86
N TYR A 151 -4.47 -7.29 -8.08
CA TYR A 151 -4.26 -7.26 -6.61
C TYR A 151 -2.83 -6.89 -6.23
N THR A 152 -1.86 -7.42 -6.98
CA THR A 152 -0.44 -7.11 -6.78
C THR A 152 -0.16 -5.66 -7.12
N LEU A 153 -0.68 -5.18 -8.25
CA LEU A 153 -0.54 -3.80 -8.71
C LEU A 153 -1.17 -2.80 -7.73
N GLU A 154 -2.38 -3.07 -7.23
CA GLU A 154 -3.04 -2.25 -6.20
C GLU A 154 -2.16 -2.16 -4.96
N SER A 155 -1.74 -3.32 -4.46
CA SER A 155 -0.88 -3.42 -3.30
C SER A 155 0.38 -2.58 -3.49
N SER A 156 1.12 -2.79 -4.57
CA SER A 156 2.34 -2.06 -4.90
C SER A 156 2.13 -0.55 -5.00
N LEU A 157 1.05 -0.09 -5.61
CA LEU A 157 0.75 1.34 -5.73
C LEU A 157 0.39 1.99 -4.39
N MET A 158 -0.36 1.28 -3.55
CA MET A 158 -0.75 1.78 -2.23
C MET A 158 0.42 1.80 -1.24
N GLY A 159 1.38 0.88 -1.34
CA GLY A 159 2.62 0.92 -0.54
C GLY A 159 3.71 1.83 -1.07
N HIS A 160 3.69 2.17 -2.37
CA HIS A 160 4.76 2.95 -2.99
C HIS A 160 4.94 4.32 -2.35
N GLN A 161 3.84 4.96 -1.93
CA GLN A 161 3.89 6.29 -1.31
C GLN A 161 4.65 6.25 0.01
N ARG A 162 4.42 5.22 0.85
CA ARG A 162 5.12 5.07 2.14
C ARG A 162 6.62 4.87 1.93
N HIS A 163 6.99 3.99 1.02
CA HIS A 163 8.40 3.73 0.71
C HIS A 163 9.08 4.98 0.14
N GLN A 164 8.44 5.70 -0.79
CA GLN A 164 9.00 6.94 -1.32
C GLN A 164 9.20 8.01 -0.23
N LEU A 165 8.24 8.15 0.69
CA LEU A 165 8.36 9.08 1.79
C LEU A 165 9.46 8.67 2.78
N LEU A 166 9.61 7.37 3.05
CA LEU A 166 10.71 6.83 3.85
C LEU A 166 12.07 7.15 3.23
N TRP A 167 12.24 6.92 1.92
CA TRP A 167 13.47 7.24 1.20
C TRP A 167 13.81 8.73 1.22
N ARG A 168 12.80 9.61 1.18
CA ARG A 168 12.98 11.07 1.23
C ARG A 168 13.15 11.63 2.63
N SER A 169 12.74 10.88 3.67
CA SER A 169 12.82 11.34 5.06
C SER A 169 14.27 11.40 5.51
N ARG A 170 14.72 12.60 5.87
CA ARG A 170 16.09 12.86 6.37
C ARG A 170 16.17 12.85 7.89
N LEU A 171 15.12 13.32 8.54
CA LEU A 171 15.03 13.42 10.00
C LEU A 171 13.92 12.51 10.51
N TYR A 172 14.25 11.72 11.52
CA TYR A 172 13.34 10.79 12.18
C TYR A 172 13.21 11.14 13.67
N LEU A 173 12.01 11.50 14.12
CA LEU A 173 11.76 11.70 15.56
C LEU A 173 11.29 10.40 16.20
N VAL A 174 11.99 9.97 17.25
CA VAL A 174 11.51 8.92 18.15
C VAL A 174 11.04 9.57 19.44
N THR A 175 9.76 9.38 19.80
CA THR A 175 9.19 10.05 20.97
C THR A 175 9.69 9.46 22.28
N SER A 176 9.53 10.23 23.35
CA SER A 176 9.58 9.76 24.73
C SER A 176 8.32 10.24 25.46
N PRO A 177 7.90 9.58 26.56
CA PRO A 177 6.77 10.03 27.35
C PRO A 177 6.94 11.50 27.77
N SER A 178 5.90 12.30 27.57
CA SER A 178 5.86 13.72 27.94
C SER A 178 4.41 14.19 28.03
N GLU A 179 4.09 15.08 28.97
CA GLU A 179 2.78 15.73 29.06
C GLU A 179 2.49 16.61 27.83
N THR A 180 3.54 17.14 27.20
CA THR A 180 3.45 18.00 26.01
C THR A 180 3.63 17.23 24.70
N LEU A 181 3.55 15.90 24.72
CA LEU A 181 3.85 15.01 23.58
C LEU A 181 3.24 15.47 22.25
N LEU A 182 1.92 15.74 22.24
CA LEU A 182 1.22 16.14 21.01
C LEU A 182 1.70 17.51 20.52
N ASN A 183 1.86 18.49 21.41
CA ASN A 183 2.32 19.83 21.07
C ASN A 183 3.74 19.82 20.51
N THR A 184 4.63 19.05 21.13
CA THR A 184 6.02 18.91 20.68
C THR A 184 6.11 18.22 19.31
N VAL A 185 5.33 17.16 19.10
CA VAL A 185 5.25 16.48 17.80
C VAL A 185 4.67 17.40 16.74
N GLU A 186 3.57 18.10 17.01
CA GLU A 186 2.98 19.03 16.05
C GLU A 186 3.96 20.16 15.69
N ALA A 187 4.69 20.69 16.67
CA ALA A 187 5.72 21.69 16.43
C ALA A 187 6.86 21.14 15.54
N ALA A 188 7.27 19.88 15.73
CA ALA A 188 8.25 19.23 14.87
C ALA A 188 7.71 19.00 13.44
N LEU A 189 6.45 18.58 13.30
CA LEU A 189 5.79 18.42 11.99
C LEU A 189 5.71 19.76 11.24
N LYS A 190 5.34 20.86 11.92
CA LYS A 190 5.39 22.23 11.37
C LYS A 190 6.80 22.63 10.93
N GLY A 191 7.83 22.10 11.60
CA GLY A 191 9.23 22.29 11.24
C GLY A 191 9.69 21.50 10.02
N GLY A 192 8.85 20.62 9.46
CA GLY A 192 9.14 19.81 8.27
C GLY A 192 9.50 18.35 8.56
N LEU A 193 9.25 17.85 9.77
CA LEU A 193 9.44 16.42 10.08
C LEU A 193 8.51 15.54 9.23
N THR A 194 9.04 14.52 8.58
CA THR A 194 8.27 13.61 7.70
C THR A 194 8.19 12.16 8.20
N LEU A 195 8.84 11.83 9.32
CA LEU A 195 8.86 10.48 9.88
C LEU A 195 8.87 10.55 11.42
N LEU A 196 7.87 9.93 12.04
CA LEU A 196 7.67 9.89 13.49
C LEU A 196 7.55 8.45 13.99
N GLN A 197 8.21 8.13 15.11
CA GLN A 197 8.05 6.89 15.85
C GLN A 197 7.40 7.19 17.19
N TYR A 198 6.23 6.63 17.43
CA TYR A 198 5.66 6.62 18.76
C TYR A 198 6.28 5.51 19.61
N ARG A 199 6.97 5.94 20.66
CA ARG A 199 7.63 5.08 21.65
C ARG A 199 7.25 5.50 23.07
N ASP A 200 6.46 4.65 23.71
CA ASP A 200 6.17 4.71 25.14
C ASP A 200 6.16 3.28 25.73
N LYS A 201 7.18 2.98 26.55
CA LYS A 201 7.34 1.68 27.21
C LYS A 201 6.61 1.57 28.55
N THR A 202 6.04 2.67 29.04
CA THR A 202 5.49 2.81 30.38
C THR A 202 3.99 2.99 30.43
N ALA A 203 3.37 3.53 29.37
CA ALA A 203 1.93 3.70 29.29
C ALA A 203 1.17 2.35 29.37
N ASP A 204 -0.05 2.38 29.89
CA ASP A 204 -0.99 1.28 29.69
C ASP A 204 -1.52 1.26 28.24
N ASP A 205 -2.19 0.17 27.86
CA ASP A 205 -2.67 0.00 26.48
C ASP A 205 -3.80 0.98 26.10
N SER A 206 -4.59 1.45 27.05
CA SER A 206 -5.67 2.42 26.79
C SER A 206 -5.08 3.77 26.40
N LEU A 207 -4.19 4.31 27.23
CA LEU A 207 -3.48 5.56 26.96
C LEU A 207 -2.61 5.44 25.70
N ARG A 208 -1.94 4.29 25.52
CA ARG A 208 -1.11 4.03 24.33
C ARG A 208 -1.91 4.11 23.04
N LEU A 209 -3.09 3.47 23.00
CA LEU A 209 -3.96 3.51 21.83
C LEU A 209 -4.53 4.91 21.59
N GLU A 210 -4.92 5.61 22.65
CA GLU A 210 -5.42 6.98 22.55
C GLU A 210 -4.37 7.93 21.95
N GLN A 211 -3.16 7.92 22.50
CA GLN A 211 -2.05 8.75 22.01
C GLN A 211 -1.64 8.36 20.58
N ALA A 212 -1.53 7.07 20.29
CA ALA A 212 -1.19 6.59 18.96
C ALA A 212 -2.20 7.04 17.89
N ARG A 213 -3.50 7.02 18.19
CA ARG A 213 -4.54 7.53 17.26
C ARG A 213 -4.37 9.02 17.00
N LYS A 214 -4.17 9.82 18.05
CA LYS A 214 -3.98 11.28 17.94
C LYS A 214 -2.71 11.62 17.14
N LEU A 215 -1.60 10.94 17.42
CA LEU A 215 -0.34 11.11 16.68
C LEU A 215 -0.46 10.68 15.22
N ARG A 216 -1.12 9.54 14.93
CA ARG A 216 -1.39 9.09 13.56
C ARG A 216 -2.20 10.12 12.79
N GLN A 217 -3.24 10.70 13.41
CA GLN A 217 -4.04 11.75 12.79
C GLN A 217 -3.20 13.01 12.49
N LEU A 218 -2.35 13.45 13.43
CA LEU A 218 -1.43 14.56 13.20
C LEU A 218 -0.48 14.26 12.03
N CYS A 219 0.21 13.12 12.03
CA CYS A 219 1.08 12.73 10.93
C CYS A 219 0.34 12.74 9.58
N HIS A 220 -0.89 12.24 9.54
CA HIS A 220 -1.70 12.25 8.32
C HIS A 220 -1.96 13.68 7.80
N ILE A 221 -2.34 14.62 8.68
CA ILE A 221 -2.58 16.03 8.32
C ILE A 221 -1.34 16.68 7.71
N TYR A 222 -0.16 16.39 8.27
CA TYR A 222 1.12 16.97 7.82
C TYR A 222 1.82 16.12 6.74
N GLY A 223 1.22 15.02 6.28
CA GLY A 223 1.82 14.15 5.27
C GLY A 223 3.10 13.43 5.72
N ALA A 224 3.22 13.14 7.02
CA ALA A 224 4.34 12.41 7.62
C ALA A 224 4.00 10.92 7.85
N LEU A 225 5.03 10.07 7.89
CA LEU A 225 4.91 8.66 8.27
C LEU A 225 4.75 8.49 9.77
N PHE A 226 3.86 7.59 10.17
CA PHE A 226 3.64 7.22 11.57
C PHE A 226 4.03 5.75 11.82
N ILE A 227 5.05 5.55 12.66
CA ILE A 227 5.59 4.25 13.04
C ILE A 227 5.32 3.98 14.52
N VAL A 228 4.94 2.75 14.86
CA VAL A 228 4.78 2.31 16.26
C VAL A 228 5.99 1.48 16.69
N ASN A 229 6.57 1.79 17.85
CA ASN A 229 7.68 1.04 18.42
C ASN A 229 7.20 -0.28 19.04
N ASP A 230 7.86 -1.39 18.71
CA ASP A 230 7.73 -2.77 19.24
C ASP A 230 6.36 -3.45 19.02
N ARG A 231 5.25 -2.72 19.16
CA ARG A 231 3.87 -3.24 19.25
C ARG A 231 3.16 -3.32 17.90
N VAL A 232 3.25 -4.49 17.24
CA VAL A 232 2.57 -4.80 15.97
C VAL A 232 1.04 -4.72 16.08
N ASP A 233 0.48 -5.19 17.20
CA ASP A 233 -0.94 -5.14 17.51
C ASP A 233 -1.48 -3.69 17.56
N VAL A 234 -0.74 -2.79 18.22
CA VAL A 234 -1.10 -1.37 18.29
C VAL A 234 -1.01 -0.71 16.91
N ALA A 235 0.03 -1.05 16.12
CA ALA A 235 0.18 -0.54 14.76
C ALA A 235 -1.01 -0.90 13.86
N LEU A 236 -1.51 -2.14 13.96
CA LEU A 236 -2.71 -2.58 13.25
C LEU A 236 -3.97 -1.86 13.76
N ALA A 237 -4.13 -1.74 15.08
CA ALA A 237 -5.31 -1.14 15.70
C ALA A 237 -5.52 0.35 15.37
N VAL A 238 -4.45 1.07 15.03
CA VAL A 238 -4.50 2.51 14.69
C VAL A 238 -4.23 2.80 13.21
N ASP A 239 -4.10 1.76 12.39
CA ASP A 239 -3.68 1.85 10.98
C ASP A 239 -2.43 2.72 10.80
N ALA A 240 -1.37 2.36 11.54
CA ALA A 240 -0.04 2.95 11.40
C ALA A 240 0.60 2.54 10.06
N ASP A 241 1.56 3.35 9.61
CA ASP A 241 2.31 3.09 8.38
C ASP A 241 3.33 1.95 8.54
N GLY A 242 3.70 1.62 9.77
CA GLY A 242 4.64 0.57 10.06
C GLY A 242 5.00 0.41 11.53
N VAL A 243 5.98 -0.45 11.77
CA VAL A 243 6.60 -0.68 13.07
C VAL A 243 8.10 -0.47 13.03
N HIS A 244 8.69 -0.21 14.20
CA HIS A 244 10.11 -0.35 14.42
C HIS A 244 10.35 -1.36 15.53
N LEU A 245 11.19 -2.35 15.27
CA LEU A 245 11.45 -3.48 16.17
C LEU A 245 12.92 -3.46 16.61
N GLY A 246 13.18 -4.01 17.78
CA GLY A 246 14.49 -4.36 18.29
C GLY A 246 14.81 -5.85 18.11
N GLN A 247 16.06 -6.20 18.38
CA GLN A 247 16.59 -7.57 18.23
C GLN A 247 15.88 -8.62 19.11
N GLN A 248 15.23 -8.20 20.20
CA GLN A 248 14.50 -9.09 21.11
C GLN A 248 12.97 -9.01 20.94
N ASP A 249 12.47 -8.24 19.99
CA ASP A 249 11.03 -8.09 19.76
C ASP A 249 10.52 -9.19 18.82
N MET A 250 9.28 -9.04 18.33
CA MET A 250 8.66 -10.01 17.42
C MET A 250 9.56 -10.29 16.20
N PRO A 251 9.77 -11.57 15.81
CA PRO A 251 10.54 -11.89 14.62
C PRO A 251 9.98 -11.22 13.35
N ILE A 252 10.87 -10.73 12.47
CA ILE A 252 10.50 -9.99 11.26
C ILE A 252 9.53 -10.78 10.37
N THR A 253 9.76 -12.08 10.25
CA THR A 253 8.90 -12.98 9.46
C THR A 253 7.45 -12.98 9.96
N ILE A 254 7.25 -13.02 11.28
CA ILE A 254 5.92 -12.99 11.90
C ILE A 254 5.31 -11.59 11.80
N ALA A 255 6.10 -10.54 12.06
CA ALA A 255 5.63 -9.16 11.91
C ALA A 255 5.16 -8.89 10.48
N ARG A 256 5.90 -9.37 9.47
CA ARG A 256 5.53 -9.24 8.05
C ARG A 256 4.25 -10.00 7.71
N GLN A 257 4.04 -11.19 8.26
CA GLN A 257 2.80 -11.95 8.08
C GLN A 257 1.58 -11.20 8.62
N LEU A 258 1.71 -10.56 9.80
CA LEU A 258 0.61 -9.81 10.42
C LEU A 258 0.34 -8.47 9.76
N LEU A 259 1.41 -7.73 9.41
CA LEU A 259 1.31 -6.37 8.87
C LEU A 259 0.98 -6.33 7.37
N GLY A 260 1.27 -7.42 6.66
CA GLY A 260 1.20 -7.51 5.21
C GLY A 260 2.42 -6.91 4.52
N SER A 261 2.41 -6.95 3.19
CA SER A 261 3.52 -6.48 2.35
C SER A 261 3.65 -4.96 2.25
N GLN A 262 2.69 -4.19 2.77
CA GLN A 262 2.55 -2.76 2.50
C GLN A 262 2.96 -1.82 3.64
N ARG A 263 3.10 -2.35 4.86
CA ARG A 263 3.51 -1.57 6.02
C ARG A 263 5.02 -1.67 6.20
N LEU A 264 5.61 -0.59 6.68
CA LEU A 264 7.05 -0.49 6.89
C LEU A 264 7.46 -1.29 8.13
N ILE A 265 8.58 -1.99 8.05
CA ILE A 265 9.22 -2.67 9.17
C ILE A 265 10.64 -2.14 9.27
N GLY A 266 10.92 -1.42 10.36
CA GLY A 266 12.25 -1.00 10.74
C GLY A 266 12.88 -1.93 11.76
N LEU A 267 14.20 -2.08 11.73
CA LEU A 267 14.94 -2.86 12.72
C LEU A 267 16.11 -2.07 13.30
N SER A 268 16.25 -2.06 14.63
CA SER A 268 17.43 -1.53 15.31
C SER A 268 18.62 -2.47 15.10
N THR A 269 19.76 -1.92 14.69
CA THR A 269 21.02 -2.65 14.47
C THR A 269 22.16 -1.96 15.22
N THR A 270 23.08 -2.75 15.76
CA THR A 270 24.18 -2.30 16.62
C THR A 270 25.56 -2.74 16.12
N ASN A 271 25.64 -3.52 15.05
CA ASN A 271 26.88 -4.01 14.47
C ASN A 271 26.69 -4.44 13.01
N LYS A 272 27.81 -4.77 12.35
CA LYS A 272 27.88 -5.07 10.91
C LYS A 272 27.08 -6.33 10.58
N GLU A 273 27.08 -7.31 11.48
CA GLU A 273 26.42 -8.60 11.33
C GLU A 273 24.90 -8.45 11.42
N GLU A 274 24.40 -7.69 12.41
CA GLU A 274 22.97 -7.36 12.56
C GLU A 274 22.45 -6.58 11.34
N MET A 275 23.24 -5.66 10.77
CA MET A 275 22.87 -4.97 9.55
C MET A 275 22.68 -5.91 8.37
N GLN A 276 23.64 -6.81 8.15
CA GLN A 276 23.58 -7.77 7.04
C GLN A 276 22.41 -8.74 7.20
N ALA A 277 22.16 -9.22 8.42
CA ALA A 277 21.00 -10.05 8.74
C ALA A 277 19.69 -9.32 8.47
N ALA A 278 19.57 -8.06 8.92
CA ALA A 278 18.38 -7.23 8.70
C ALA A 278 18.06 -7.07 7.20
N ILE A 279 19.08 -6.77 6.38
CA ILE A 279 18.93 -6.63 4.92
C ILE A 279 18.47 -7.96 4.30
N ALA A 280 19.06 -9.08 4.72
CA ALA A 280 18.69 -10.41 4.23
C ALA A 280 17.26 -10.81 4.62
N GLU A 281 16.77 -10.36 5.78
CA GLU A 281 15.39 -10.58 6.24
C GLU A 281 14.35 -9.69 5.52
N GLY A 282 14.78 -8.73 4.71
CA GLY A 282 13.89 -7.88 3.92
C GLY A 282 13.15 -6.82 4.75
N VAL A 283 13.81 -6.26 5.76
CA VAL A 283 13.30 -5.06 6.46
C VAL A 283 13.34 -3.83 5.53
N ASP A 284 12.45 -2.87 5.75
CA ASP A 284 12.32 -1.71 4.88
C ASP A 284 13.32 -0.59 5.22
N TYR A 285 13.79 -0.54 6.46
CA TYR A 285 14.86 0.35 6.91
C TYR A 285 15.51 -0.13 8.21
N ILE A 286 16.63 0.49 8.58
CA ILE A 286 17.31 0.19 9.86
C ILE A 286 17.66 1.42 10.67
N GLY A 287 17.71 1.26 11.99
CA GLY A 287 18.38 2.20 12.90
C GLY A 287 19.82 1.76 13.11
N VAL A 288 20.80 2.64 12.87
CA VAL A 288 22.23 2.38 13.01
C VAL A 288 22.72 3.08 14.28
N GLY A 289 22.92 2.33 15.36
CA GLY A 289 23.40 2.91 16.61
C GLY A 289 23.23 2.01 17.83
N PRO A 290 23.48 2.52 19.05
CA PRO A 290 23.69 3.94 19.37
C PRO A 290 25.04 4.47 18.86
N VAL A 291 25.06 5.66 18.23
CA VAL A 291 26.30 6.32 17.78
C VAL A 291 27.12 6.82 18.97
N TYR A 292 26.47 7.54 19.88
CA TYR A 292 27.05 8.01 21.15
C TYR A 292 26.38 7.30 22.33
N GLU A 293 27.03 7.29 23.49
CA GLU A 293 26.40 6.79 24.71
C GLU A 293 25.12 7.58 25.02
N THR A 294 24.06 6.88 25.40
CA THR A 294 22.79 7.54 25.71
C THR A 294 22.19 7.00 27.01
N PRO A 295 21.62 7.87 27.85
CA PRO A 295 20.84 7.42 29.01
C PRO A 295 19.50 6.77 28.61
N THR A 296 19.06 6.91 27.34
CA THR A 296 17.77 6.39 26.85
C THR A 296 17.77 4.86 26.66
N LYS A 297 18.94 4.23 26.54
CA LYS A 297 19.14 2.77 26.56
C LYS A 297 20.35 2.45 27.46
N VAL A 298 20.11 2.37 28.76
CA VAL A 298 21.13 2.06 29.77
C VAL A 298 21.79 0.71 29.47
N GLY A 299 23.12 0.67 29.33
CA GLY A 299 23.91 -0.57 29.22
C GLY A 299 24.33 -1.01 27.82
N LYS A 300 24.06 -0.24 26.75
CA LYS A 300 24.64 -0.51 25.42
C LYS A 300 25.81 0.43 25.16
N ALA A 301 27.00 -0.15 24.96
CA ALA A 301 28.18 0.59 24.52
C ALA A 301 27.90 1.31 23.19
N ALA A 302 28.44 2.52 23.05
CA ALA A 302 28.36 3.26 21.80
C ALA A 302 29.08 2.48 20.69
N THR A 303 28.38 2.30 19.56
CA THR A 303 28.94 1.68 18.34
C THR A 303 29.92 2.61 17.62
N GLY A 304 29.82 3.91 17.89
CA GLY A 304 30.70 4.94 17.35
C GLY A 304 30.47 5.24 15.86
N LEU A 305 31.23 6.21 15.36
CA LEU A 305 31.17 6.65 13.97
C LEU A 305 31.70 5.60 12.97
N GLU A 306 32.45 4.59 13.43
CA GLU A 306 32.93 3.51 12.57
C GLU A 306 31.75 2.70 11.99
N TYR A 307 30.74 2.40 12.82
CA TYR A 307 29.58 1.66 12.35
C TYR A 307 28.74 2.48 11.36
N VAL A 308 28.62 3.79 11.59
CA VAL A 308 27.99 4.73 10.64
C VAL A 308 28.73 4.72 9.30
N SER A 309 30.05 4.84 9.34
CA SER A 309 30.91 4.82 8.14
C SER A 309 30.81 3.50 7.38
N TYR A 310 30.64 2.39 8.09
CA TYR A 310 30.41 1.08 7.47
C TYR A 310 29.03 1.01 6.79
N ALA A 311 27.98 1.48 7.47
CA ALA A 311 26.62 1.52 6.92
C ALA A 311 26.55 2.39 5.65
N ALA A 312 27.22 3.55 5.64
CA ALA A 312 27.29 4.43 4.48
C ALA A 312 27.86 3.74 3.23
N LYS A 313 28.79 2.80 3.40
CA LYS A 313 29.44 2.07 2.29
C LYS A 313 28.70 0.80 1.87
N ASN A 314 27.93 0.19 2.76
CA ASN A 314 27.45 -1.19 2.59
C ASN A 314 25.92 -1.36 2.71
N CYS A 315 25.18 -0.35 3.17
CA CYS A 315 23.73 -0.45 3.34
C CYS A 315 22.99 0.01 2.07
N SER A 316 22.18 -0.88 1.49
CA SER A 316 21.42 -0.62 0.25
C SER A 316 19.99 -0.17 0.48
N ILE A 317 19.53 -0.13 1.73
CA ILE A 317 18.18 0.29 2.14
C ILE A 317 18.28 1.59 2.95
N PRO A 318 17.16 2.32 3.17
CA PRO A 318 17.18 3.48 4.05
C PRO A 318 17.70 3.10 5.44
N TRP A 319 18.55 3.94 6.00
CA TRP A 319 19.07 3.76 7.34
C TRP A 319 19.19 5.11 8.04
N PHE A 320 19.01 5.12 9.36
CA PHE A 320 19.05 6.33 10.19
C PHE A 320 20.09 6.14 11.29
N ALA A 321 21.12 6.99 11.30
CA ALA A 321 22.04 7.04 12.43
C ALA A 321 21.26 7.49 13.68
N ILE A 322 21.40 6.78 14.79
CA ILE A 322 20.64 7.06 16.02
C ILE A 322 21.50 6.94 17.25
N GLY A 323 21.20 7.73 18.28
CA GLY A 323 21.77 7.58 19.61
C GLY A 323 22.67 8.74 19.98
N GLY A 324 22.13 9.66 20.79
CA GLY A 324 22.88 10.80 21.34
C GLY A 324 23.14 11.93 20.34
N ILE A 325 22.49 11.89 19.18
CA ILE A 325 22.64 12.90 18.13
C ILE A 325 21.83 14.15 18.48
N ASP A 326 22.45 15.32 18.36
CA ASP A 326 21.86 16.64 18.53
C ASP A 326 22.54 17.70 17.63
N ALA A 327 22.17 18.97 17.82
CA ALA A 327 22.68 20.07 17.01
C ALA A 327 24.20 20.30 17.11
N ASN A 328 24.87 19.82 18.16
CA ASN A 328 26.29 20.03 18.41
C ASN A 328 27.17 18.97 17.74
N ASN A 329 26.65 17.75 17.56
CA ASN A 329 27.41 16.61 17.05
C ASN A 329 26.89 16.03 15.72
N ILE A 330 25.79 16.57 15.18
CA ILE A 330 25.23 16.10 13.89
C ILE A 330 26.23 16.15 12.74
N ASN A 331 27.14 17.12 12.73
CA ASN A 331 28.14 17.26 11.67
C ASN A 331 29.12 16.07 11.65
N ASP A 332 29.58 15.58 12.81
CA ASP A 332 30.46 14.39 12.87
C ASP A 332 29.78 13.15 12.27
N VAL A 333 28.46 13.03 12.46
CA VAL A 333 27.66 11.93 11.94
C VAL A 333 27.46 12.05 10.43
N ILE A 334 27.28 13.28 9.93
CA ILE A 334 27.23 13.58 8.49
C ILE A 334 28.58 13.31 7.84
N ASP A 335 29.69 13.72 8.47
CA ASP A 335 31.05 13.49 7.99
C ASP A 335 31.40 12.00 7.94
N ALA A 336 30.80 11.20 8.83
CA ALA A 336 30.85 9.74 8.77
C ALA A 336 29.99 9.11 7.66
N GLY A 337 29.27 9.93 6.86
CA GLY A 337 28.49 9.51 5.69
C GLY A 337 26.99 9.34 5.93
N ALA A 338 26.46 9.79 7.08
CA ALA A 338 25.03 9.72 7.32
C ALA A 338 24.26 10.81 6.55
N GLU A 339 23.34 10.37 5.69
CA GLU A 339 22.36 11.28 5.06
C GLU A 339 21.07 11.41 5.86
N ARG A 340 20.87 10.56 6.88
CA ARG A 340 19.64 10.52 7.68
C ARG A 340 19.97 10.25 9.14
N VAL A 341 19.27 10.94 10.02
CA VAL A 341 19.46 10.82 11.47
C VAL A 341 18.13 10.66 12.18
N ALA A 342 18.15 9.89 13.26
CA ALA A 342 17.05 9.79 14.20
C ALA A 342 17.43 10.41 15.55
N VAL A 343 16.52 11.22 16.09
CA VAL A 343 16.71 11.97 17.34
C VAL A 343 15.56 11.71 18.31
N VAL A 344 15.87 11.80 19.59
CA VAL A 344 14.87 11.72 20.69
C VAL A 344 14.88 13.05 21.44
N ARG A 345 15.86 13.21 22.33
CA ARG A 345 15.95 14.36 23.27
C ARG A 345 16.08 15.69 22.55
N SER A 346 16.83 15.74 21.44
CA SER A 346 17.07 16.97 20.69
C SER A 346 15.79 17.66 20.23
N LEU A 347 14.68 16.93 20.05
CA LEU A 347 13.38 17.52 19.73
C LEU A 347 12.40 17.42 20.90
N MET A 348 12.35 16.27 21.61
CA MET A 348 11.41 16.07 22.71
C MET A 348 11.64 17.04 23.89
N GLN A 349 12.86 17.55 24.06
CA GLN A 349 13.25 18.47 25.13
C GLN A 349 13.61 19.87 24.60
N ALA A 350 13.33 20.17 23.33
CA ALA A 350 13.59 21.47 22.76
C ALA A 350 12.56 22.50 23.25
N GLU A 351 13.02 23.69 23.64
CA GLU A 351 12.13 24.83 23.92
C GLU A 351 11.37 25.27 22.66
N GLN A 352 12.01 25.18 21.49
CA GLN A 352 11.42 25.51 20.19
C GLN A 352 11.59 24.36 19.18
N PRO A 353 10.78 23.28 19.28
CA PRO A 353 10.94 22.09 18.43
C PRO A 353 10.87 22.38 16.93
N THR A 354 10.07 23.37 16.52
CA THR A 354 9.98 23.81 15.12
C THR A 354 11.33 24.30 14.59
N LEU A 355 11.99 25.21 15.32
CA LEU A 355 13.28 25.76 14.89
C LEU A 355 14.38 24.70 14.91
N VAL A 356 14.40 23.84 15.93
CA VAL A 356 15.39 22.75 16.00
C VAL A 356 15.19 21.77 14.84
N THR A 357 13.94 21.43 14.49
CA THR A 357 13.64 20.57 13.34
C THR A 357 14.17 21.19 12.04
N GLN A 358 13.87 22.47 11.80
CA GLN A 358 14.35 23.21 10.62
C GLN A 358 15.88 23.26 10.56
N TYR A 359 16.53 23.51 11.70
CA TYR A 359 17.99 23.51 11.78
C TYR A 359 18.58 22.14 11.41
N LEU A 360 18.11 21.05 12.03
CA LEU A 360 18.62 19.70 11.75
C LEU A 360 18.39 19.32 10.28
N LEU A 361 17.21 19.61 9.72
CA LEU A 361 16.94 19.39 8.30
C LEU A 361 17.86 20.22 7.40
N SER A 362 18.16 21.48 7.77
CA SER A 362 19.10 22.30 7.01
C SER A 362 20.50 21.69 6.99
N GLN A 363 20.98 21.10 8.09
CA GLN A 363 22.27 20.42 8.13
C GLN A 363 22.26 19.17 7.25
N LEU A 364 21.21 18.36 7.30
CA LEU A 364 21.10 17.13 6.50
C LEU A 364 20.94 17.42 5.00
N ASN A 365 20.34 18.56 4.64
CA ASN A 365 20.17 18.99 3.26
C ASN A 365 21.40 19.71 2.69
N ARG A 366 22.38 20.11 3.51
CA ARG A 366 23.68 20.63 3.04
C ARG A 366 24.46 19.59 2.24
N ILE A 367 24.10 18.32 2.36
CA ILE A 367 24.64 17.22 1.58
C ILE A 367 24.10 17.29 0.14
N LYS A 368 24.68 18.22 -0.65
CA LYS A 368 24.96 18.17 -2.09
C LYS A 368 25.87 19.37 -2.41
N PRO A 369 27.07 19.17 -2.99
CA PRO A 369 27.17 18.78 -4.41
C PRO A 369 28.35 17.81 -4.75
N GLU A 370 28.45 17.46 -6.04
CA GLU A 370 29.43 16.59 -6.77
C GLU A 370 29.04 15.09 -6.78
N LEU A 371 28.66 14.44 -7.89
CA LEU A 371 28.82 14.65 -9.34
C LEU A 371 27.50 14.38 -10.10
#